data_AF-A0A1H3JXV3-F1
#
_entry.id   AF-A0A1H3JXV3-F1
#
_cell.length_a   1.000
_cell.length_b   1.000
_cell.length_c   1.000
_cell.angle_alpha   90.00
_cell.angle_beta   90.00
_cell.angle_gamma   90.00
#
_symmetry.space_group_name_H-M   'P 1'
#
loop_
_entity.id
_entity.type
_entity.pdbx_description
1 polymer ?
#
loop_
_entity_poly.entity_id
_entity_poly.type
_entity_poly.pdbx_seq_one_letter_code
_entity_poly.pdbx_strand_id
1 'polypeptide(L)'
;MSDKRKRKENIVTALLIAGMAIVIGGTIIFIVKFSKDGGGILQLTAGMTEASDWSSDSQTESETTSETTTEPTNTPEPTATPEPTPTPEPTPTPEPTATPVPEKLTSLSGYAPGDVISSDKIDRDNLSQYFTSHMIEEGDSIFNRIYGQSYVDNDNIYLSDLRYLKMLHINFDGQYQVGEMIVNEDVAGEVLEIFEILCAEGYQIYSMYLIDDFWAGNPDDSDWYSIDANNTSCFCYRTATGSGNLSKHALGRAIDINPQQNPYVKYYDGEAHYSHDNASAYVYDRDNYDHMITTSDRAYDLFTAYGWEWGGNWSSPKDFQHFQKSW
;
A
#
# COMPACT_ATOMS: atom_id res chain seq x y z
N MET A 1 -52.21 25.90 -15.73
CA MET A 1 -52.01 26.46 -14.37
C MET A 1 -51.18 25.47 -13.59
N SER A 2 -50.02 25.72 -13.03
CA SER A 2 -49.04 26.82 -13.01
C SER A 2 -47.83 26.14 -12.36
N ASP A 3 -46.76 25.82 -13.08
CA ASP A 3 -45.62 26.72 -13.31
C ASP A 3 -44.86 27.09 -12.02
N LYS A 4 -43.60 26.63 -11.98
CA LYS A 4 -42.38 27.20 -11.35
C LYS A 4 -41.44 26.05 -10.94
N ARG A 5 -40.51 25.56 -11.78
CA ARG A 5 -39.26 26.20 -12.28
C ARG A 5 -38.44 26.92 -11.18
N LYS A 6 -37.19 26.45 -11.07
CA LYS A 6 -35.93 27.17 -10.78
C LYS A 6 -35.64 27.64 -9.34
N ARG A 7 -34.57 27.07 -8.77
CA ARG A 7 -33.38 27.73 -8.18
C ARG A 7 -32.34 26.64 -7.83
N LYS A 8 -31.41 26.28 -8.72
CA LYS A 8 -30.03 26.80 -8.82
C LYS A 8 -29.69 28.02 -7.94
N GLU A 9 -28.69 27.86 -7.08
CA GLU A 9 -27.39 28.59 -7.00
C GLU A 9 -26.71 28.15 -5.68
N ASN A 10 -25.60 27.40 -5.76
CA ASN A 10 -24.19 27.84 -5.81
C ASN A 10 -23.70 28.47 -4.50
N ILE A 11 -22.48 28.11 -4.09
CA ILE A 11 -21.48 28.76 -3.19
C ILE A 11 -20.88 27.67 -2.28
N VAL A 12 -19.57 27.43 -2.16
CA VAL A 12 -18.36 28.07 -2.71
C VAL A 12 -17.21 27.06 -2.60
N THR A 13 -16.37 27.04 -3.63
CA THR A 13 -15.03 26.44 -3.67
C THR A 13 -14.12 27.05 -2.60
N ALA A 14 -13.42 26.24 -1.80
CA ALA A 14 -12.23 26.68 -1.07
C ALA A 14 -11.07 25.73 -1.39
N LEU A 15 -10.14 26.26 -2.18
CA LEU A 15 -8.86 25.66 -2.56
C LEU A 15 -7.87 25.67 -1.39
N LEU A 16 -7.02 24.62 -1.40
CA LEU A 16 -5.77 24.38 -0.68
C LEU A 16 -4.92 25.59 -0.30
N ILE A 17 -4.36 25.56 0.92
CA ILE A 17 -2.94 25.91 1.16
C ILE A 17 -2.35 24.89 2.14
N ALA A 18 -1.26 24.23 1.70
CA ALA A 18 -0.41 23.37 2.50
C ALA A 18 0.34 24.16 3.58
N GLY A 19 0.42 23.58 4.78
CA GLY A 19 1.28 24.05 5.86
C GLY A 19 1.88 22.84 6.57
N MET A 20 3.03 22.39 6.08
CA MET A 20 3.90 21.42 6.73
C MET A 20 4.27 21.94 8.11
N ALA A 21 3.81 21.28 9.17
CA ALA A 21 4.31 21.47 10.53
C ALA A 21 4.81 20.13 11.06
N ILE A 22 6.08 19.86 10.80
CA ILE A 22 6.87 18.96 11.64
C ILE A 22 7.08 19.71 12.95
N VAL A 23 6.45 19.25 14.02
CA VAL A 23 6.89 19.57 15.39
C VAL A 23 7.10 18.26 16.11
N ILE A 24 8.38 17.99 16.33
CA ILE A 24 8.89 16.97 17.23
C ILE A 24 8.46 17.36 18.66
N GLY A 25 7.81 16.43 19.35
CA GLY A 25 7.59 16.49 20.80
C GLY A 25 6.35 17.28 21.23
N GLY A 26 5.17 16.66 21.19
CA GLY A 26 3.99 17.16 21.87
C GLY A 26 2.69 16.57 21.32
N THR A 27 2.10 15.62 22.04
CA THR A 27 0.82 15.01 21.69
C THR A 27 -0.31 16.05 21.82
N ILE A 28 -1.00 16.39 20.73
CA ILE A 28 -2.24 17.17 20.76
C ILE A 28 -3.41 16.20 20.93
N ILE A 29 -4.13 16.28 22.04
CA ILE A 29 -5.36 15.52 22.27
C ILE A 29 -6.56 16.42 21.99
N PHE A 30 -7.37 16.07 20.98
CA PHE A 30 -8.69 16.68 20.77
C PHE A 30 -9.74 15.93 21.60
N ILE A 31 -10.41 16.62 22.53
CA ILE A 31 -11.58 16.07 23.23
C ILE A 31 -12.84 16.68 22.62
N VAL A 32 -13.64 15.86 21.93
CA VAL A 32 -14.98 16.24 21.46
C VAL A 32 -16.00 15.77 22.49
N LYS A 33 -16.71 16.70 23.14
CA LYS A 33 -17.84 16.39 24.04
C LYS A 33 -19.16 16.64 23.30
N PHE A 34 -20.00 15.62 23.23
CA PHE A 34 -21.39 15.76 22.80
C PHE A 34 -22.30 15.83 24.03
N SER A 35 -23.07 16.92 24.16
CA SER A 35 -24.20 16.99 25.09
C SER A 35 -25.49 16.99 24.29
N LYS A 36 -26.48 16.21 24.76
CA LYS A 36 -27.79 16.09 24.14
C LYS A 36 -28.78 16.91 24.96
N ASP A 37 -29.05 18.14 24.50
CA ASP A 37 -30.24 18.88 24.91
C ASP A 37 -31.06 19.23 23.67
N GLY A 38 -32.36 19.01 23.77
CA GLY A 38 -33.28 19.02 22.63
C GLY A 38 -33.43 20.38 21.97
N GLY A 39 -33.40 20.38 20.64
CA GLY A 39 -33.96 21.44 19.79
C GLY A 39 -32.96 22.46 19.26
N GLY A 40 -32.38 22.17 18.09
CA GLY A 40 -31.89 23.19 17.13
C GLY A 40 -30.48 23.74 17.36
N ILE A 41 -29.70 23.76 16.27
CA ILE A 41 -28.39 24.40 16.04
C ILE A 41 -27.17 23.71 16.70
N LEU A 42 -26.28 23.15 15.89
CA LEU A 42 -24.92 22.73 16.30
C LEU A 42 -24.05 23.98 16.47
N GLN A 43 -23.61 24.28 17.70
CA GLN A 43 -22.57 25.29 17.94
C GLN A 43 -21.21 24.60 18.12
N LEU A 44 -20.21 25.08 17.37
CA LEU A 44 -18.81 24.68 17.52
C LEU A 44 -18.14 25.72 18.42
N THR A 45 -17.70 25.32 19.62
CA THR A 45 -16.87 26.17 20.48
C THR A 45 -15.50 25.51 20.64
N ALA A 46 -14.48 26.11 20.02
CA ALA A 46 -13.09 25.71 20.24
C ALA A 46 -12.57 26.38 21.52
N GLY A 47 -12.13 25.59 22.49
CA GLY A 47 -11.44 26.07 23.68
C GLY A 47 -9.97 25.67 23.61
N MET A 48 -9.07 26.66 23.59
CA MET A 48 -7.64 26.47 23.82
C MET A 48 -7.39 26.62 25.32
N THR A 49 -6.81 25.61 25.96
CA THR A 49 -6.25 25.74 27.31
C THR A 49 -4.74 25.66 27.21
N GLU A 50 -4.07 26.77 27.47
CA GLU A 50 -2.62 26.82 27.64
C GLU A 50 -2.27 26.17 29.00
N ALA A 51 -1.32 25.23 28.98
CA ALA A 51 -0.67 24.78 30.19
C ALA A 51 0.43 25.80 30.54
N SER A 52 0.30 26.38 31.73
CA SER A 52 1.16 27.43 32.28
C SER A 52 2.62 26.98 32.43
N ASP A 53 3.52 27.78 31.90
CA ASP A 53 4.97 27.70 32.09
C ASP A 53 5.36 28.35 33.43
N TRP A 54 6.25 27.69 34.15
CA TRP A 54 6.81 28.13 35.43
C TRP A 54 7.93 29.14 35.15
N SER A 55 7.73 30.40 35.53
CA SER A 55 8.80 31.40 35.58
C SER A 55 8.72 32.16 36.89
N SER A 56 9.79 32.04 37.69
CA SER A 56 10.03 32.84 38.88
C SER A 56 10.93 34.02 38.52
N ASP A 57 10.47 35.27 38.67
CA ASP A 57 11.31 36.29 39.31
C ASP A 57 10.56 37.52 39.84
N SER A 58 11.02 37.93 41.03
CA SER A 58 11.06 39.26 41.69
C SER A 58 9.90 40.28 41.61
N GLN A 59 9.41 40.72 42.79
CA GLN A 59 9.53 42.09 43.39
C GLN A 59 8.48 42.29 44.51
N THR A 60 8.90 42.56 45.76
CA THR A 60 8.84 43.87 46.50
C THR A 60 7.40 44.20 46.97
N GLU A 61 7.02 44.46 48.24
CA GLU A 61 7.59 45.28 49.33
C GLU A 61 6.73 45.17 50.62
N SER A 62 7.29 45.65 51.76
CA SER A 62 6.62 46.15 53.00
C SER A 62 6.05 45.11 53.99
N GLU A 63 6.19 45.17 55.33
CA GLU A 63 6.51 46.28 56.26
C GLU A 63 6.79 45.74 57.70
N THR A 64 7.48 46.55 58.51
CA THR A 64 7.33 46.73 59.99
C THR A 64 8.15 45.88 61.00
N THR A 65 9.29 46.50 61.39
CA THR A 65 9.79 46.85 62.76
C THR A 65 9.72 45.89 63.95
N SER A 66 10.87 45.65 64.59
CA SER A 66 11.08 45.82 66.04
C SER A 66 12.57 45.87 66.43
N GLU A 67 12.83 46.63 67.48
CA GLU A 67 14.10 47.14 68.03
C GLU A 67 15.04 46.07 68.62
N THR A 68 16.34 46.37 68.74
CA THR A 68 17.11 46.44 70.02
C THR A 68 18.61 46.72 69.78
N THR A 69 19.12 47.65 70.58
CA THR A 69 20.51 48.16 70.74
C THR A 69 21.48 47.15 71.38
N THR A 70 22.76 47.09 70.94
CA THR A 70 24.00 47.38 71.73
C THR A 70 25.30 47.05 70.98
N GLU A 71 26.20 48.05 70.91
CA GLU A 71 27.68 48.09 71.05
C GLU A 71 28.65 47.18 70.25
N PRO A 72 29.93 47.60 70.08
CA PRO A 72 30.74 47.34 68.90
C PRO A 72 31.51 46.02 69.03
N THR A 73 32.30 45.63 68.00
CA THR A 73 33.72 45.21 68.10
C THR A 73 34.16 44.45 66.82
N ASN A 74 35.38 44.76 66.35
CA ASN A 74 36.30 44.00 65.48
C ASN A 74 35.99 43.85 63.98
N THR A 75 36.77 44.61 63.20
CA THR A 75 37.13 44.35 61.80
C THR A 75 37.85 42.99 61.66
N PRO A 76 37.36 42.04 60.85
CA PRO A 76 38.18 40.93 60.40
C PRO A 76 39.04 41.33 59.19
N GLU A 77 40.27 40.86 59.21
CA GLU A 77 41.28 40.95 58.15
C GLU A 77 40.87 40.12 56.91
N PRO A 78 41.24 40.49 55.68
CA PRO A 78 40.74 39.82 54.47
C PRO A 78 41.28 38.39 54.34
N THR A 79 40.36 37.44 54.20
CA THR A 79 40.64 36.03 53.87
C THR A 79 41.13 35.91 52.42
N ALA A 80 42.24 35.21 52.20
CA ALA A 80 42.78 34.90 50.89
C ALA A 80 41.80 34.07 50.04
N THR A 81 41.63 34.48 48.78
CA THR A 81 40.83 33.80 47.75
C THR A 81 41.45 32.42 47.43
N PRO A 82 40.68 31.32 47.42
CA PRO A 82 41.21 30.02 47.02
C PRO A 82 41.51 29.97 45.52
N GLU A 83 42.61 29.33 45.17
CA GLU A 83 43.09 29.12 43.81
C GLU A 83 42.17 28.12 43.06
N PRO A 84 41.88 28.31 41.75
CA PRO A 84 40.94 27.46 41.01
C PRO A 84 41.49 26.04 40.79
N THR A 85 40.67 25.04 41.12
CA THR A 85 40.94 23.62 40.83
C THR A 85 40.92 23.37 39.31
N PRO A 86 41.91 22.67 38.73
CA PRO A 86 41.93 22.37 37.30
C PRO A 86 40.76 21.47 36.89
N THR A 87 40.05 21.87 35.83
CA THR A 87 38.98 21.08 35.21
C THR A 87 39.54 19.79 34.59
N PRO A 88 38.93 18.62 34.83
CA PRO A 88 39.38 17.37 34.21
C PRO A 88 39.23 17.41 32.69
N GLU A 89 40.24 16.89 32.01
CA GLU A 89 40.29 16.77 30.55
C GLU A 89 39.20 15.80 30.06
N PRO A 90 38.45 16.10 28.99
CA PRO A 90 37.36 15.25 28.53
C PRO A 90 37.88 13.90 28.03
N THR A 91 37.34 12.82 28.59
CA THR A 91 37.57 11.46 28.09
C THR A 91 37.13 11.37 26.62
N PRO A 92 37.97 10.84 25.70
CA PRO A 92 37.59 10.71 24.30
C PRO A 92 36.34 9.84 24.19
N THR A 93 35.31 10.37 23.53
CA THR A 93 34.12 9.61 23.15
C THR A 93 34.55 8.47 22.23
N PRO A 94 34.16 7.20 22.50
CA PRO A 94 34.49 6.10 21.62
C PRO A 94 33.94 6.37 20.22
N GLU A 95 34.78 6.19 19.21
CA GLU A 95 34.41 6.31 17.82
C GLU A 95 33.31 5.28 17.50
N PRO A 96 32.22 5.65 16.82
CA PRO A 96 31.12 4.73 16.56
C PRO A 96 31.61 3.55 15.72
N THR A 97 31.45 2.34 16.23
CA THR A 97 31.66 1.11 15.46
C THR A 97 30.75 1.12 14.24
N ALA A 98 31.33 1.03 13.04
CA ALA A 98 30.55 0.97 11.81
C ALA A 98 29.53 -0.17 11.87
N THR A 99 28.25 0.15 11.69
CA THR A 99 27.20 -0.86 11.52
C THR A 99 27.53 -1.66 10.25
N PRO A 100 27.55 -3.00 10.30
CA PRO A 100 27.78 -3.79 9.09
C PRO A 100 26.71 -3.46 8.05
N VAL A 101 27.13 -3.16 6.82
CA VAL A 101 26.20 -2.99 5.70
C VAL A 101 25.46 -4.32 5.53
N PRO A 102 24.12 -4.33 5.54
CA PRO A 102 23.36 -5.56 5.37
C PRO A 102 23.66 -6.17 4.01
N GLU A 103 23.95 -7.46 4.00
CA GLU A 103 24.20 -8.21 2.77
C GLU A 103 22.92 -8.24 1.92
N LYS A 104 23.06 -7.84 0.65
CA LYS A 104 21.97 -7.84 -0.31
C LYS A 104 21.63 -9.26 -0.73
N LEU A 105 20.34 -9.53 -0.89
CA LEU A 105 19.84 -10.81 -1.37
C LEU A 105 20.24 -10.99 -2.84
N THR A 106 20.67 -12.19 -3.22
CA THR A 106 21.11 -12.49 -4.60
C THR A 106 20.05 -13.20 -5.44
N SER A 107 19.05 -13.84 -4.82
CA SER A 107 17.91 -14.46 -5.52
C SER A 107 16.74 -14.68 -4.56
N LEU A 108 15.55 -14.98 -5.11
CA LEU A 108 14.38 -15.41 -4.33
C LEU A 108 14.40 -16.92 -3.99
N SER A 109 15.53 -17.61 -4.17
CA SER A 109 15.64 -19.02 -3.84
C SER A 109 15.46 -19.24 -2.33
N GLY A 110 14.59 -20.17 -1.95
CA GLY A 110 14.29 -20.47 -0.54
C GLY A 110 13.20 -19.61 0.10
N TYR A 111 12.71 -18.57 -0.56
CA TYR A 111 11.54 -17.81 -0.13
C TYR A 111 10.26 -18.43 -0.71
N ALA A 112 9.20 -18.54 0.08
CA ALA A 112 7.88 -18.93 -0.41
C ALA A 112 7.13 -17.71 -0.99
N PRO A 113 6.19 -17.91 -1.93
CA PRO A 113 5.16 -16.93 -2.24
C PRO A 113 4.51 -16.41 -0.95
N GLY A 114 4.32 -15.10 -0.85
CA GLY A 114 3.81 -14.45 0.35
C GLY A 114 4.87 -14.03 1.38
N ASP A 115 6.11 -14.52 1.27
CA ASP A 115 7.18 -14.07 2.17
C ASP A 115 7.48 -12.58 1.97
N VAL A 116 7.51 -11.83 3.08
CA VAL A 116 7.92 -10.44 3.11
C VAL A 116 9.43 -10.33 3.28
N ILE A 117 10.08 -9.58 2.40
CA ILE A 117 11.52 -9.35 2.42
C ILE A 117 11.78 -7.91 2.85
N SER A 118 12.64 -7.75 3.86
CA SER A 118 13.00 -6.43 4.35
C SER A 118 13.70 -5.61 3.26
N SER A 119 13.33 -4.34 3.13
CA SER A 119 13.83 -3.44 2.08
C SER A 119 15.35 -3.25 2.10
N ASP A 120 16.00 -3.38 3.26
CA ASP A 120 17.47 -3.30 3.38
C ASP A 120 18.19 -4.46 2.69
N LYS A 121 17.54 -5.60 2.50
CA LYS A 121 18.08 -6.76 1.76
C LYS A 121 17.91 -6.65 0.26
N ILE A 122 17.02 -5.79 -0.24
CA ILE A 122 16.76 -5.65 -1.66
C ILE A 122 17.87 -4.84 -2.33
N ASP A 123 18.46 -5.41 -3.36
CA ASP A 123 19.33 -4.69 -4.28
C ASP A 123 18.48 -4.02 -5.37
N ARG A 124 18.19 -2.73 -5.17
CA ARG A 124 17.35 -1.96 -6.09
C ARG A 124 18.06 -1.62 -7.40
N ASP A 125 19.39 -1.65 -7.41
CA ASP A 125 20.18 -1.37 -8.61
C ASP A 125 20.25 -2.60 -9.54
N ASN A 126 19.94 -3.80 -9.01
CA ASN A 126 19.90 -5.06 -9.74
C ASN A 126 18.56 -5.79 -9.55
N LEU A 127 17.45 -5.06 -9.60
CA LEU A 127 16.12 -5.58 -9.26
C LEU A 127 15.72 -6.80 -10.13
N SER A 128 16.10 -6.80 -11.41
CA SER A 128 15.84 -7.87 -12.37
C SER A 128 16.28 -9.27 -11.90
N GLN A 129 17.25 -9.39 -10.98
CA GLN A 129 17.68 -10.69 -10.45
C GLN A 129 16.58 -11.40 -9.64
N TYR A 130 15.55 -10.67 -9.21
CA TYR A 130 14.41 -11.21 -8.49
C TYR A 130 13.22 -11.54 -9.39
N PHE A 131 13.32 -11.34 -10.70
CA PHE A 131 12.25 -11.55 -11.69
C PHE A 131 12.63 -12.73 -12.58
N THR A 132 12.22 -13.94 -12.19
CA THR A 132 12.68 -15.18 -12.83
C THR A 132 11.55 -15.94 -13.50
N SER A 133 11.90 -16.64 -14.58
CA SER A 133 11.02 -17.54 -15.33
C SER A 133 11.60 -18.95 -15.32
N HIS A 134 10.75 -19.95 -15.10
CA HIS A 134 11.11 -21.35 -15.04
C HIS A 134 10.19 -22.18 -15.94
N MET A 135 10.78 -23.15 -16.63
CA MET A 135 10.02 -24.21 -17.29
C MET A 135 9.33 -25.07 -16.23
N ILE A 136 8.11 -25.52 -16.52
CA ILE A 136 7.40 -26.47 -15.68
C ILE A 136 7.62 -27.86 -16.29
N GLU A 137 8.22 -28.75 -15.52
CA GLU A 137 8.55 -30.11 -15.95
C GLU A 137 7.60 -31.12 -15.30
N GLU A 138 7.22 -32.16 -16.05
CA GLU A 138 6.36 -33.21 -15.53
C GLU A 138 7.00 -33.86 -14.28
N GLY A 139 6.23 -33.88 -13.18
CA GLY A 139 6.66 -34.41 -11.89
C GLY A 139 7.41 -33.43 -10.99
N ASP A 140 7.71 -32.20 -11.44
CA ASP A 140 8.28 -31.17 -10.57
C ASP A 140 7.28 -30.63 -9.53
N SER A 141 7.73 -29.78 -8.60
CA SER A 141 6.88 -29.24 -7.55
C SER A 141 5.73 -28.36 -8.05
N ILE A 142 5.91 -27.65 -9.15
CA ILE A 142 4.88 -26.78 -9.72
C ILE A 142 3.86 -27.63 -10.49
N PHE A 143 4.32 -28.56 -11.34
CA PHE A 143 3.47 -29.53 -12.02
C PHE A 143 2.56 -30.27 -11.02
N ASN A 144 3.13 -30.80 -9.94
CA ASN A 144 2.36 -31.54 -8.93
C ASN A 144 1.33 -30.67 -8.20
N ARG A 145 1.52 -29.34 -8.17
CA ARG A 145 0.58 -28.40 -7.56
C ARG A 145 -0.59 -28.08 -8.50
N ILE A 146 -0.34 -27.97 -9.81
CA ILE A 146 -1.34 -27.51 -10.78
C ILE A 146 -2.06 -28.63 -11.54
N TYR A 147 -1.43 -29.80 -11.67
CA TYR A 147 -1.95 -30.89 -12.51
C TYR A 147 -3.19 -31.53 -11.89
N GLY A 148 -4.27 -31.61 -12.68
CA GLY A 148 -5.60 -32.01 -12.21
C GLY A 148 -6.38 -30.88 -11.53
N GLN A 149 -5.81 -29.68 -11.46
CA GLN A 149 -6.42 -28.47 -10.88
C GLN A 149 -6.51 -27.35 -11.92
N SER A 150 -5.70 -26.29 -11.81
CA SER A 150 -5.67 -25.20 -12.78
C SER A 150 -5.12 -25.63 -14.14
N TYR A 151 -4.44 -26.77 -14.24
CA TYR A 151 -4.02 -27.41 -15.49
C TYR A 151 -4.56 -28.85 -15.60
N VAL A 152 -5.05 -29.22 -16.78
CA VAL A 152 -5.38 -30.60 -17.17
C VAL A 152 -4.90 -30.85 -18.58
N ASP A 153 -4.66 -32.11 -18.95
CA ASP A 153 -4.35 -32.48 -20.33
C ASP A 153 -5.47 -32.01 -21.28
N ASN A 154 -5.06 -31.33 -22.36
CA ASN A 154 -5.98 -30.72 -23.30
C ASN A 154 -5.31 -30.50 -24.67
N ASP A 155 -6.12 -30.10 -25.68
CA ASP A 155 -5.68 -29.88 -27.06
C ASP A 155 -5.41 -28.38 -27.39
N ASN A 156 -5.35 -27.50 -26.39
CA ASN A 156 -5.32 -26.05 -26.57
C ASN A 156 -4.06 -25.37 -26.03
N ILE A 157 -3.51 -25.88 -24.93
CA ILE A 157 -2.30 -25.38 -24.28
C ILE A 157 -1.55 -26.55 -23.65
N TYR A 158 -0.25 -26.66 -23.91
CA TYR A 158 0.60 -27.68 -23.33
C TYR A 158 1.42 -27.11 -22.18
N LEU A 159 1.90 -27.99 -21.29
CA LEU A 159 2.79 -27.61 -20.20
C LEU A 159 4.05 -26.87 -20.70
N SER A 160 4.57 -27.27 -21.88
CA SER A 160 5.70 -26.60 -22.55
C SER A 160 5.43 -25.16 -22.93
N ASP A 161 4.16 -24.80 -23.13
CA ASP A 161 3.73 -23.46 -23.53
C ASP A 161 3.56 -22.54 -22.31
N LEU A 162 3.79 -23.07 -21.09
CA LEU A 162 3.65 -22.33 -19.84
C LEU A 162 5.02 -22.09 -19.17
N ARG A 163 5.09 -21.01 -18.41
CA ARG A 163 6.22 -20.67 -17.55
C ARG A 163 5.75 -20.29 -16.17
N TYR A 164 6.43 -20.82 -15.16
CA TYR A 164 6.30 -20.38 -13.79
C TYR A 164 7.19 -19.15 -13.57
N LEU A 165 6.57 -18.04 -13.20
CA LEU A 165 7.22 -16.80 -12.83
C LEU A 165 7.31 -16.70 -11.32
N LYS A 166 8.46 -16.24 -10.84
CA LYS A 166 8.67 -15.85 -9.45
C LYS A 166 9.25 -14.45 -9.43
N MET A 167 8.59 -13.54 -8.72
CA MET A 167 8.91 -12.11 -8.79
C MET A 167 8.62 -11.38 -7.49
N LEU A 168 9.25 -10.21 -7.31
CA LEU A 168 8.88 -9.28 -6.25
C LEU A 168 7.69 -8.43 -6.69
N HIS A 169 6.86 -8.07 -5.71
CA HIS A 169 5.90 -6.98 -5.81
C HIS A 169 5.92 -6.16 -4.52
N ILE A 170 5.30 -4.98 -4.54
CA ILE A 170 5.05 -4.20 -3.32
C ILE A 170 3.63 -4.45 -2.87
N ASN A 171 3.43 -4.89 -1.64
CA ASN A 171 2.10 -5.10 -1.09
C ASN A 171 1.43 -3.79 -0.64
N PHE A 172 0.17 -3.86 -0.19
CA PHE A 172 -0.58 -2.68 0.26
C PHE A 172 0.03 -2.03 1.51
N ASP A 173 0.82 -2.77 2.30
CA ASP A 173 1.61 -2.23 3.41
C ASP A 173 2.93 -1.57 2.98
N GLY A 174 3.21 -1.53 1.67
CA GLY A 174 4.41 -0.93 1.10
C GLY A 174 5.66 -1.79 1.22
N GLN A 175 5.50 -3.10 1.46
CA GLN A 175 6.61 -4.04 1.68
C GLN A 175 6.90 -4.87 0.43
N TYR A 176 8.18 -5.20 0.21
CA TYR A 176 8.55 -6.18 -0.81
C TYR A 176 8.05 -7.55 -0.40
N GLN A 177 7.23 -8.17 -1.25
CA GLN A 177 6.67 -9.48 -1.03
C GLN A 177 6.95 -10.37 -2.25
N VAL A 178 7.22 -11.64 -1.99
CA VAL A 178 7.41 -12.63 -3.06
C VAL A 178 6.05 -13.00 -3.64
N GLY A 179 5.90 -12.85 -4.95
CA GLY A 179 4.75 -13.30 -5.72
C GLY A 179 5.12 -14.42 -6.69
N GLU A 180 4.09 -15.08 -7.21
CA GLU A 180 4.23 -16.10 -8.25
C GLU A 180 3.08 -16.05 -9.26
N MET A 181 3.36 -16.46 -10.50
CA MET A 181 2.37 -16.45 -11.57
C MET A 181 2.72 -17.49 -12.62
N ILE A 182 1.73 -18.18 -13.19
CA ILE A 182 1.96 -18.99 -14.40
C ILE A 182 1.40 -18.21 -15.60
N VAL A 183 2.22 -18.09 -16.64
CA VAL A 183 1.87 -17.38 -17.89
C VAL A 183 2.26 -18.21 -19.10
N ASN A 184 1.83 -17.81 -20.29
CA ASN A 184 2.30 -18.38 -21.54
C ASN A 184 3.77 -18.02 -21.80
N GLU A 185 4.55 -18.94 -22.38
CA GLU A 185 5.97 -18.72 -22.64
C GLU A 185 6.24 -17.49 -23.52
N ASP A 186 5.36 -17.20 -24.49
CA ASP A 186 5.52 -16.08 -25.42
C ASP A 186 5.45 -14.72 -24.73
N VAL A 187 4.74 -14.63 -23.61
CA VAL A 187 4.54 -13.38 -22.86
C VAL A 187 5.34 -13.33 -21.57
N ALA A 188 6.07 -14.39 -21.22
CA ALA A 188 6.80 -14.49 -19.95
C ALA A 188 7.81 -13.36 -19.75
N GLY A 189 8.60 -13.03 -20.78
CA GLY A 189 9.61 -11.97 -20.71
C GLY A 189 9.01 -10.58 -20.50
N GLU A 190 7.97 -10.23 -21.26
CA GLU A 190 7.32 -8.93 -21.14
C GLU A 190 6.53 -8.78 -19.84
N VAL A 191 5.90 -9.85 -19.35
CA VAL A 191 5.21 -9.82 -18.05
C VAL A 191 6.23 -9.55 -16.95
N LEU A 192 7.38 -10.23 -16.94
CA LEU A 192 8.44 -9.94 -15.96
C LEU A 192 8.92 -8.48 -16.05
N GLU A 193 9.11 -7.95 -17.26
CA GLU A 193 9.53 -6.55 -17.46
C GLU A 193 8.48 -5.55 -16.95
N ILE A 194 7.19 -5.77 -17.23
CA ILE A 194 6.10 -4.94 -16.73
C ILE A 194 6.08 -4.95 -15.19
N PHE A 195 6.10 -6.13 -14.56
CA PHE A 195 6.06 -6.23 -13.11
C PHE A 195 7.34 -5.73 -12.44
N GLU A 196 8.50 -5.83 -13.10
CA GLU A 196 9.75 -5.23 -12.62
C GLU A 196 9.64 -3.70 -12.56
N ILE A 197 9.13 -3.06 -13.62
CA ILE A 197 8.92 -1.62 -13.66
C ILE A 197 7.89 -1.20 -12.59
N LEU A 198 6.77 -1.92 -12.48
CA LEU A 198 5.76 -1.67 -11.45
C LEU A 198 6.36 -1.75 -10.04
N CYS A 199 7.14 -2.79 -9.74
CA CYS A 199 7.81 -2.95 -8.45
C CYS A 199 8.84 -1.84 -8.18
N ALA A 200 9.66 -1.49 -9.19
CA ALA A 200 10.66 -0.43 -9.08
C ALA A 200 10.04 0.95 -8.80
N GLU A 201 8.85 1.22 -9.35
CA GLU A 201 8.08 2.45 -9.18
C GLU A 201 7.20 2.44 -7.91
N GLY A 202 7.17 1.33 -7.16
CA GLY A 202 6.39 1.21 -5.94
C GLY A 202 4.90 0.96 -6.15
N TYR A 203 4.49 0.51 -7.35
CA TYR A 203 3.11 0.14 -7.63
C TYR A 203 2.68 -1.02 -6.74
N GLN A 204 1.53 -0.86 -6.09
CA GLN A 204 1.07 -1.78 -5.06
C GLN A 204 0.11 -2.83 -5.62
N ILE A 205 0.41 -4.09 -5.32
CA ILE A 205 -0.38 -5.28 -5.65
C ILE A 205 -0.71 -5.96 -4.33
N TYR A 206 -1.98 -6.27 -4.07
CA TYR A 206 -2.39 -6.79 -2.75
C TYR A 206 -1.76 -8.17 -2.46
N SER A 207 -1.88 -9.09 -3.42
CA SER A 207 -1.30 -10.42 -3.35
C SER A 207 -1.11 -11.02 -4.74
N MET A 208 -0.26 -12.03 -4.84
CA MET A 208 0.07 -12.70 -6.10
C MET A 208 0.46 -14.17 -5.85
N TYR A 209 -0.51 -15.06 -5.98
CA TYR A 209 -0.42 -16.50 -5.79
C TYR A 209 -1.01 -17.24 -6.99
N LEU A 210 -0.64 -18.51 -7.17
CA LEU A 210 -1.33 -19.37 -8.13
C LEU A 210 -2.78 -19.60 -7.69
N ILE A 211 -3.70 -19.72 -8.67
CA ILE A 211 -5.11 -20.02 -8.41
C ILE A 211 -5.28 -21.35 -7.64
N ASP A 212 -4.32 -22.27 -7.75
CA ASP A 212 -4.31 -23.56 -7.06
C ASP A 212 -4.32 -23.43 -5.52
N ASP A 213 -3.87 -22.31 -4.95
CA ASP A 213 -4.01 -22.05 -3.50
C ASP A 213 -5.45 -21.78 -3.07
N PHE A 214 -6.31 -21.47 -4.03
CA PHE A 214 -7.74 -21.21 -3.86
C PHE A 214 -8.59 -22.37 -4.40
N TRP A 215 -7.97 -23.55 -4.63
CA TRP A 215 -8.65 -24.66 -5.28
C TRP A 215 -9.89 -25.13 -4.50
N ALA A 216 -11.05 -24.97 -5.12
CA ALA A 216 -12.36 -25.33 -4.56
C ALA A 216 -12.97 -26.59 -5.19
N GLY A 217 -12.14 -27.41 -5.85
CA GLY A 217 -12.57 -28.63 -6.52
C GLY A 217 -12.99 -28.45 -7.98
N ASN A 218 -13.12 -27.21 -8.45
CA ASN A 218 -13.34 -26.88 -9.86
C ASN A 218 -12.78 -25.49 -10.18
N PRO A 219 -12.44 -25.18 -11.45
CA PRO A 219 -11.74 -23.95 -11.79
C PRO A 219 -12.60 -22.69 -11.65
N ASP A 220 -13.92 -22.76 -11.84
CA ASP A 220 -14.81 -21.60 -11.75
C ASP A 220 -14.94 -21.10 -10.30
N ASP A 221 -15.16 -22.01 -9.35
CA ASP A 221 -15.20 -21.64 -7.93
C ASP A 221 -13.81 -21.19 -7.44
N SER A 222 -12.73 -21.79 -7.95
CA SER A 222 -11.36 -21.41 -7.57
C SER A 222 -11.00 -20.00 -8.05
N ASP A 223 -11.42 -19.65 -9.28
CA ASP A 223 -11.34 -18.30 -9.84
C ASP A 223 -12.12 -17.31 -8.96
N TRP A 224 -13.35 -17.66 -8.56
CA TRP A 224 -14.15 -16.86 -7.64
C TRP A 224 -13.43 -16.60 -6.31
N TYR A 225 -12.88 -17.64 -5.66
CA TYR A 225 -12.20 -17.48 -4.38
C TYR A 225 -10.89 -16.70 -4.50
N SER A 226 -10.16 -16.84 -5.61
CA SER A 226 -8.98 -16.04 -5.92
C SER A 226 -9.33 -14.56 -6.06
N ILE A 227 -10.39 -14.23 -6.80
CA ILE A 227 -10.91 -12.86 -6.95
C ILE A 227 -11.37 -12.30 -5.60
N ASP A 228 -12.12 -13.08 -4.82
CA ASP A 228 -12.63 -12.65 -3.50
C ASP A 228 -11.50 -12.41 -2.49
N ALA A 229 -10.37 -13.12 -2.64
CA ALA A 229 -9.14 -12.91 -1.88
C ALA A 229 -8.25 -11.78 -2.42
N ASN A 230 -8.72 -11.03 -3.43
CA ASN A 230 -8.00 -9.94 -4.08
C ASN A 230 -6.64 -10.37 -4.67
N ASN A 231 -6.57 -11.58 -5.21
CA ASN A 231 -5.35 -12.17 -5.75
C ASN A 231 -5.10 -11.77 -7.21
N THR A 232 -3.92 -11.22 -7.49
CA THR A 232 -3.45 -10.97 -8.85
C THR A 232 -2.97 -12.28 -9.48
N SER A 233 -3.57 -12.69 -10.59
CA SER A 233 -3.34 -14.02 -11.17
C SER A 233 -3.45 -14.04 -12.69
N CYS A 234 -3.00 -15.13 -13.33
CA CYS A 234 -2.98 -15.27 -14.79
C CYS A 234 -3.59 -16.57 -15.28
N PHE A 235 -3.03 -17.72 -14.90
CA PHE A 235 -3.42 -18.99 -15.50
C PHE A 235 -4.48 -19.75 -14.70
N CYS A 236 -5.54 -20.15 -15.39
CA CYS A 236 -6.53 -21.13 -14.93
C CYS A 236 -7.23 -21.75 -16.15
N TYR A 237 -7.04 -23.04 -16.38
CA TYR A 237 -7.61 -23.74 -17.52
C TYR A 237 -9.12 -23.94 -17.38
N ARG A 238 -9.89 -23.03 -17.98
CA ARG A 238 -11.36 -23.03 -18.00
C ARG A 238 -11.96 -22.32 -19.22
N THR A 239 -13.23 -22.58 -19.46
CA THR A 239 -14.03 -21.73 -20.37
C THR A 239 -14.28 -20.37 -19.74
N ALA A 240 -14.44 -19.33 -20.57
CA ALA A 240 -14.81 -18.01 -20.10
C ALA A 240 -16.23 -18.03 -19.48
N THR A 241 -16.45 -17.24 -18.43
CA THR A 241 -17.70 -17.24 -17.66
C THR A 241 -18.91 -16.94 -18.54
N GLY A 242 -19.87 -17.88 -18.57
CA GLY A 242 -21.08 -17.76 -19.40
C GLY A 242 -20.85 -17.97 -20.90
N SER A 243 -19.70 -18.51 -21.30
CA SER A 243 -19.34 -18.83 -22.68
C SER A 243 -18.97 -20.31 -22.83
N GLY A 244 -19.07 -20.84 -24.05
CA GLY A 244 -18.46 -22.12 -24.42
C GLY A 244 -17.03 -21.99 -24.94
N ASN A 245 -16.52 -20.77 -25.07
CA ASN A 245 -15.16 -20.50 -25.56
C ASN A 245 -14.15 -20.51 -24.41
N LEU A 246 -12.93 -20.92 -24.73
CA LEU A 246 -11.82 -20.93 -23.79
C LEU A 246 -11.50 -19.51 -23.30
N SER A 247 -11.25 -19.35 -22.00
CA SER A 247 -10.79 -18.08 -21.42
C SER A 247 -9.37 -17.74 -21.90
N LYS A 248 -9.02 -16.45 -21.94
CA LYS A 248 -7.62 -16.03 -22.16
C LYS A 248 -6.72 -16.41 -20.99
N HIS A 249 -7.27 -16.53 -19.78
CA HIS A 249 -6.56 -17.09 -18.61
C HIS A 249 -6.13 -18.54 -18.84
N ALA A 250 -6.97 -19.33 -19.50
CA ALA A 250 -6.67 -20.72 -19.82
C ALA A 250 -5.54 -20.88 -20.85
N LEU A 251 -5.12 -19.80 -21.50
CA LEU A 251 -3.97 -19.78 -22.41
C LEU A 251 -2.74 -19.14 -21.75
N GLY A 252 -2.82 -18.67 -20.51
CA GLY A 252 -1.75 -17.92 -19.84
C GLY A 252 -1.49 -16.54 -20.48
N ARG A 253 -2.52 -15.94 -21.12
CA ARG A 253 -2.42 -14.66 -21.85
C ARG A 253 -3.45 -13.64 -21.37
N ALA A 254 -3.94 -13.79 -20.14
CA ALA A 254 -4.71 -12.77 -19.44
C ALA A 254 -4.23 -12.64 -18.00
N ILE A 255 -4.21 -11.43 -17.46
CA ILE A 255 -3.78 -11.12 -16.10
C ILE A 255 -4.85 -10.25 -15.45
N ASP A 256 -5.31 -10.67 -14.27
CA ASP A 256 -6.19 -9.88 -13.42
C ASP A 256 -5.37 -9.24 -12.30
N ILE A 257 -5.48 -7.92 -12.12
CA ILE A 257 -4.73 -7.15 -11.11
C ILE A 257 -5.67 -6.53 -10.08
N ASN A 258 -5.38 -6.79 -8.80
CA ASN A 258 -6.14 -6.29 -7.64
C ASN A 258 -7.67 -6.35 -7.87
N PRO A 259 -8.25 -7.56 -8.03
CA PRO A 259 -9.66 -7.75 -8.37
C PRO A 259 -10.68 -6.98 -7.53
N GLN A 260 -10.39 -6.77 -6.23
CA GLN A 260 -11.26 -6.03 -5.34
C GLN A 260 -11.34 -4.55 -5.74
N GLN A 261 -10.21 -3.92 -6.04
CA GLN A 261 -10.15 -2.53 -6.49
C GLN A 261 -10.58 -2.39 -7.95
N ASN A 262 -10.49 -3.48 -8.73
CA ASN A 262 -10.73 -3.48 -10.16
C ASN A 262 -11.80 -4.51 -10.56
N PRO A 263 -13.04 -4.39 -10.08
CA PRO A 263 -14.04 -5.43 -10.26
C PRO A 263 -14.47 -5.67 -11.70
N TYR A 264 -14.95 -6.88 -11.97
CA TYR A 264 -15.79 -7.17 -13.12
C TYR A 264 -17.21 -6.63 -12.89
N VAL A 265 -17.71 -5.79 -13.81
CA VAL A 265 -19.00 -5.11 -13.70
C VAL A 265 -19.80 -5.24 -15.01
N LYS A 266 -21.02 -5.77 -14.91
CA LYS A 266 -22.02 -5.74 -15.99
C LYS A 266 -22.97 -4.56 -15.80
N TYR A 267 -23.34 -3.91 -16.89
CA TYR A 267 -24.35 -2.86 -16.86
C TYR A 267 -25.62 -3.31 -17.60
N TYR A 268 -26.77 -3.26 -16.91
CA TYR A 268 -28.10 -3.47 -17.49
C TYR A 268 -28.92 -2.21 -17.26
N ASP A 269 -29.43 -1.58 -18.31
CA ASP A 269 -30.21 -0.33 -18.24
C ASP A 269 -29.57 0.80 -17.39
N GLY A 270 -28.23 0.83 -17.33
CA GLY A 270 -27.44 1.79 -16.55
C GLY A 270 -27.21 1.41 -15.07
N GLU A 271 -27.78 0.30 -14.61
CA GLU A 271 -27.52 -0.28 -13.29
C GLU A 271 -26.30 -1.20 -13.33
N ALA A 272 -25.42 -1.07 -12.33
CA ALA A 272 -24.21 -1.88 -12.21
C ALA A 272 -24.51 -3.18 -11.45
N HIS A 273 -24.05 -4.31 -12.01
CA HIS A 273 -24.15 -5.64 -11.41
C HIS A 273 -22.75 -6.24 -11.32
N TYR A 274 -22.41 -6.67 -10.11
CA TYR A 274 -21.12 -7.25 -9.77
C TYR A 274 -21.36 -8.36 -8.74
N SER A 275 -20.37 -9.24 -8.61
CA SER A 275 -20.52 -10.51 -7.90
C SER A 275 -19.80 -10.56 -6.54
N HIS A 276 -18.82 -9.68 -6.33
CA HIS A 276 -18.00 -9.64 -5.13
C HIS A 276 -18.35 -8.41 -4.28
N ASP A 277 -18.99 -8.64 -3.13
CA ASP A 277 -19.48 -7.57 -2.24
C ASP A 277 -18.33 -6.71 -1.68
N ASN A 278 -17.15 -7.31 -1.50
CA ASN A 278 -15.94 -6.62 -1.04
C ASN A 278 -15.43 -5.55 -2.04
N ALA A 279 -15.91 -5.57 -3.29
CA ALA A 279 -15.55 -4.62 -4.34
C ALA A 279 -16.57 -3.47 -4.51
N SER A 280 -17.66 -3.47 -3.75
CA SER A 280 -18.80 -2.54 -3.91
C SER A 280 -18.41 -1.05 -3.92
N ALA A 281 -17.41 -0.65 -3.13
CA ALA A 281 -16.92 0.73 -3.09
C ALA A 281 -16.30 1.19 -4.43
N TYR A 282 -15.65 0.27 -5.15
CA TYR A 282 -14.87 0.55 -6.36
C TYR A 282 -15.71 0.49 -7.65
N VAL A 283 -16.97 0.06 -7.56
CA VAL A 283 -17.89 -0.04 -8.71
C VAL A 283 -18.39 1.34 -9.14
N TYR A 284 -18.65 2.22 -8.17
CA TYR A 284 -19.36 3.48 -8.41
C TYR A 284 -18.45 4.71 -8.41
N ASP A 285 -17.29 4.62 -7.76
CA ASP A 285 -16.43 5.77 -7.52
C ASP A 285 -14.97 5.45 -7.88
N ARG A 286 -14.67 5.45 -9.18
CA ARG A 286 -13.38 4.97 -9.70
C ARG A 286 -12.21 5.94 -9.59
N ASP A 287 -12.48 7.20 -9.26
CA ASP A 287 -11.46 8.26 -9.24
C ASP A 287 -11.02 8.63 -7.82
N ASN A 288 -11.64 8.03 -6.79
CA ASN A 288 -11.45 8.43 -5.38
C ASN A 288 -10.78 7.36 -4.50
N TYR A 289 -10.38 6.22 -5.05
CA TYR A 289 -9.65 5.18 -4.31
C TYR A 289 -8.30 4.85 -4.95
N ASP A 290 -7.37 4.43 -4.10
CA ASP A 290 -6.04 3.97 -4.53
C ASP A 290 -6.11 2.59 -5.21
N HIS A 291 -5.07 2.28 -5.99
CA HIS A 291 -4.85 0.99 -6.69
C HIS A 291 -5.89 0.64 -7.77
N MET A 292 -6.67 1.62 -8.19
CA MET A 292 -7.62 1.49 -9.28
C MET A 292 -6.93 1.69 -10.63
N ILE A 293 -7.17 0.77 -11.56
CA ILE A 293 -6.70 0.89 -12.93
C ILE A 293 -7.65 1.83 -13.67
N THR A 294 -7.09 2.91 -14.19
CA THR A 294 -7.76 3.90 -15.04
C THR A 294 -6.90 4.12 -16.28
N THR A 295 -7.39 4.90 -17.25
CA THR A 295 -6.59 5.24 -18.45
C THR A 295 -5.40 6.17 -18.17
N SER A 296 -5.24 6.63 -16.92
CA SER A 296 -4.06 7.35 -16.44
C SER A 296 -3.23 6.52 -15.45
N ASP A 297 -3.60 5.26 -15.24
CA ASP A 297 -2.88 4.36 -14.32
C ASP A 297 -1.62 3.79 -14.96
N ARG A 298 -0.60 3.54 -14.15
CA ARG A 298 0.68 3.05 -14.63
C ARG A 298 0.62 1.63 -15.18
N ALA A 299 -0.21 0.75 -14.59
CA ALA A 299 -0.40 -0.58 -15.15
C ALA A 299 -1.05 -0.49 -16.54
N TYR A 300 -2.07 0.36 -16.70
CA TYR A 300 -2.68 0.61 -18.00
C TYR A 300 -1.65 1.06 -19.05
N ASP A 301 -0.81 2.05 -18.73
CA ASP A 301 0.21 2.56 -19.65
C ASP A 301 1.20 1.47 -20.08
N LEU A 302 1.70 0.66 -19.13
CA LEU A 302 2.68 -0.39 -19.41
C LEU A 302 2.06 -1.51 -20.24
N PHE A 303 0.96 -2.10 -19.78
CA PHE A 303 0.32 -3.22 -20.48
C PHE A 303 -0.07 -2.83 -21.91
N THR A 304 -0.67 -1.64 -22.11
CA THR A 304 -1.05 -1.19 -23.45
C THR A 304 0.15 -0.85 -24.33
N ALA A 305 1.28 -0.40 -23.77
CA ALA A 305 2.52 -0.21 -24.53
C ALA A 305 3.07 -1.54 -25.09
N TYR A 306 2.86 -2.66 -24.39
CA TYR A 306 3.18 -4.02 -24.87
C TYR A 306 2.05 -4.63 -25.74
N GLY A 307 1.01 -3.86 -26.07
CA GLY A 307 -0.08 -4.29 -26.95
C GLY A 307 -1.13 -5.16 -26.26
N TRP A 308 -1.21 -5.14 -24.93
CA TRP A 308 -2.31 -5.78 -24.20
C TRP A 308 -3.58 -4.93 -24.30
N GLU A 309 -4.71 -5.61 -24.40
CA GLU A 309 -6.03 -4.99 -24.33
C GLU A 309 -6.49 -4.98 -22.88
N TRP A 310 -6.95 -3.81 -22.41
CA TRP A 310 -7.54 -3.68 -21.07
C TRP A 310 -9.06 -3.82 -21.11
N GLY A 311 -9.61 -4.71 -20.27
CA GLY A 311 -11.04 -4.99 -20.17
C GLY A 311 -11.88 -3.81 -19.69
N GLY A 312 -11.27 -2.85 -18.99
CA GLY A 312 -11.91 -1.58 -18.63
C GLY A 312 -12.32 -0.72 -19.85
N ASN A 313 -11.75 -0.98 -21.03
CA ASN A 313 -12.13 -0.30 -22.28
C ASN A 313 -13.30 -0.95 -23.04
N TRP A 314 -13.75 -2.15 -22.65
CA TRP A 314 -14.88 -2.82 -23.31
C TRP A 314 -16.20 -2.08 -23.07
N SER A 315 -17.23 -2.31 -23.89
CA SER A 315 -18.52 -1.63 -23.73
C SER A 315 -19.35 -2.20 -22.56
N SER A 316 -19.45 -3.52 -22.49
CA SER A 316 -20.06 -4.29 -21.40
C SER A 316 -19.76 -5.78 -21.66
N PRO A 317 -19.36 -6.58 -20.66
CA PRO A 317 -18.97 -6.16 -19.30
C PRO A 317 -17.78 -5.20 -19.32
N LYS A 318 -17.64 -4.40 -18.26
CA LYS A 318 -16.39 -3.72 -17.91
C LYS A 318 -15.61 -4.67 -17.01
N ASP A 319 -14.42 -5.06 -17.43
CA ASP A 319 -13.57 -5.96 -16.65
C ASP A 319 -12.30 -5.22 -16.25
N PHE A 320 -12.36 -4.51 -15.13
CA PHE A 320 -11.34 -3.52 -14.79
C PHE A 320 -10.01 -4.13 -14.36
N GLN A 321 -10.04 -5.36 -13.83
CA GLN A 321 -8.86 -6.14 -13.43
C GLN A 321 -8.10 -6.68 -14.63
N HIS A 322 -8.82 -6.91 -15.74
CA HIS A 322 -8.39 -7.82 -16.79
C HIS A 322 -7.56 -7.12 -17.87
N PHE A 323 -6.36 -7.63 -18.10
CA PHE A 323 -5.59 -7.39 -19.30
C PHE A 323 -5.47 -8.69 -20.10
N GLN A 324 -5.63 -8.64 -21.41
CA GLN A 324 -5.40 -9.80 -22.28
C GLN A 324 -4.55 -9.50 -23.49
N LYS A 325 -3.88 -10.53 -24.00
CA LYS A 325 -3.11 -10.46 -25.24
C LYS A 325 -3.60 -11.47 -26.27
N SER A 326 -3.73 -10.98 -27.50
CA SER A 326 -3.93 -11.84 -28.68
C SER A 326 -2.63 -12.56 -29.06
N TRP A 327 -2.74 -13.59 -29.91
CA TRP A 327 -1.57 -14.28 -30.46
C TRP A 327 -0.81 -13.38 -31.42
#